data_AF-A0A6N3HCE3-F1
#
_entry.id   AF-A0A6N3HCE3-F1
#
_cell.length_a   1.000
_cell.length_b   1.000
_cell.length_c   1.000
_cell.angle_alpha   90.00
_cell.angle_beta   90.00
_cell.angle_gamma   90.00
#
_symmetry.space_group_name_H-M   'P 1'
#
loop_
_entity.id
_entity.type
_entity.pdbx_description
1 polymer ?
#
loop_
_entity_poly.entity_id
_entity_poly.type
_entity_poly.pdbx_seq_one_letter_code
_entity_poly.pdbx_strand_id
1 'polypeptide(L)'
;MFYYYCNDENNYNDADFLLEFDKLEKRIAKEFSILQFPHQVNNLTSTDFLIIDIFACHDSQTDLIDNLVTLKNYNGINPVIYIPKGNIKDSSGIVKELRAIDIPVLYKINFQQEMIKIVYRAYNMSPMQVVEIDKSESVTNEEAEFVKNSELGISKKEKVLIKKIMEILEV
;
A
#
# COMPACT_ATOMS: atom_id res chain seq x y z
N MET A 1 2.11 -8.53 -7.49
CA MET A 1 1.48 -7.89 -8.67
C MET A 1 0.43 -6.91 -8.16
N PHE A 2 0.23 -5.79 -8.83
CA PHE A 2 -0.87 -4.87 -8.55
C PHE A 2 -1.93 -5.02 -9.64
N TYR A 3 -3.18 -5.18 -9.22
CA TYR A 3 -4.35 -5.22 -10.11
C TYR A 3 -5.21 -4.01 -9.79
N TYR A 4 -5.45 -3.15 -10.77
CA TYR A 4 -6.29 -1.96 -10.63
C TYR A 4 -7.55 -2.09 -11.48
N TYR A 5 -8.71 -2.01 -10.83
CA TYR A 5 -10.02 -2.05 -11.47
C TYR A 5 -10.76 -0.72 -11.25
N CYS A 6 -11.20 -0.10 -12.35
CA CYS A 6 -11.96 1.15 -12.35
C CYS A 6 -13.20 1.07 -13.26
N ASN A 7 -14.14 2.01 -13.10
CA ASN A 7 -15.40 2.05 -13.85
C ASN A 7 -15.33 2.87 -15.15
N ASP A 8 -14.40 3.81 -15.25
CA ASP A 8 -14.32 4.73 -16.38
C ASP A 8 -12.88 5.04 -16.80
N GLU A 9 -12.76 5.62 -17.99
CA GLU A 9 -11.47 5.98 -18.60
C GLU A 9 -10.77 7.14 -17.89
N ASN A 10 -11.51 8.04 -17.24
CA ASN A 10 -10.89 9.15 -16.51
C ASN A 10 -10.15 8.62 -15.29
N ASN A 11 -10.78 7.73 -14.51
CA ASN A 11 -10.14 7.06 -13.37
C ASN A 11 -9.02 6.13 -13.81
N TYR A 12 -9.19 5.46 -14.96
CA TYR A 12 -8.13 4.65 -15.57
C TYR A 12 -6.87 5.50 -15.81
N ASN A 13 -6.98 6.61 -16.52
CA ASN A 13 -5.84 7.49 -16.82
C ASN A 13 -5.34 8.22 -15.56
N ASP A 14 -6.24 8.60 -14.67
CA ASP A 14 -5.87 9.25 -13.40
C ASP A 14 -5.00 8.37 -12.51
N ALA A 15 -5.10 7.05 -12.67
CA ALA A 15 -4.29 6.06 -11.96
C ALA A 15 -2.92 5.83 -12.59
N ASP A 16 -2.43 6.69 -13.48
CA ASP A 16 -1.07 6.59 -14.06
C ASP A 16 0.03 6.72 -13.01
N PHE A 17 -0.25 7.30 -11.84
CA PHE A 17 0.65 7.25 -10.69
C PHE A 17 0.99 5.80 -10.24
N LEU A 18 0.16 4.81 -10.59
CA LEU A 18 0.44 3.39 -10.29
C LEU A 18 1.52 2.81 -11.20
N LEU A 19 1.81 3.44 -12.33
CA LEU A 19 2.80 2.93 -13.29
C LEU A 19 4.22 2.92 -12.73
N GLU A 20 4.46 3.59 -11.60
CA GLU A 20 5.70 3.50 -10.82
C GLU A 20 5.95 2.10 -10.23
N PHE A 21 4.93 1.24 -10.19
CA PHE A 21 5.08 -0.17 -9.83
C PHE A 21 5.32 -1.02 -11.09
N ASP A 22 6.50 -1.64 -11.21
CA ASP A 22 6.94 -2.47 -12.36
C ASP A 22 6.02 -3.65 -12.74
N LYS A 23 4.95 -3.91 -11.97
CA LYS A 23 4.05 -5.06 -12.10
C LYS A 23 2.61 -4.64 -11.84
N LEU A 24 2.08 -3.76 -12.68
CA LEU A 24 0.71 -3.27 -12.64
C LEU A 24 -0.11 -3.78 -13.82
N GLU A 25 -1.28 -4.31 -13.53
CA GLU A 25 -2.34 -4.58 -14.52
C GLU A 25 -3.54 -3.67 -14.24
N LYS A 26 -3.85 -2.77 -15.17
CA LYS A 26 -5.01 -1.86 -15.09
C LYS A 26 -6.13 -2.38 -15.98
N ARG A 27 -7.38 -2.38 -15.49
CA ARG A 27 -8.57 -2.76 -16.27
C ARG A 27 -9.73 -1.82 -16.00
N ILE A 28 -10.43 -1.45 -17.07
CA ILE A 28 -11.75 -0.83 -16.99
C ILE A 28 -12.78 -1.96 -16.89
N ALA A 29 -13.54 -2.00 -15.82
CA ALA A 29 -14.53 -3.02 -15.55
C ALA A 29 -15.80 -2.36 -15.00
N LYS A 30 -16.72 -2.05 -15.94
CA LYS A 30 -17.96 -1.33 -15.67
C LYS A 30 -18.95 -2.08 -14.80
N GLU A 31 -18.77 -3.37 -14.56
CA GLU A 31 -19.64 -4.24 -13.77
C GLU A 31 -18.80 -5.14 -12.84
N PHE A 32 -17.69 -4.61 -12.30
CA PHE A 32 -16.79 -5.42 -11.48
C PHE A 32 -17.44 -5.81 -10.14
N SER A 33 -17.27 -7.08 -9.79
CA SER A 33 -17.57 -7.64 -8.47
C SER A 33 -16.32 -8.30 -7.91
N ILE A 34 -16.12 -8.19 -6.60
CA ILE A 34 -14.93 -8.72 -5.94
C ILE A 34 -14.87 -10.24 -6.03
N LEU A 35 -16.03 -10.91 -6.04
CA LEU A 35 -16.14 -12.37 -6.18
C LEU A 35 -15.56 -12.89 -7.50
N GLN A 36 -15.59 -12.08 -8.56
CA GLN A 36 -15.08 -12.51 -9.87
C GLN A 36 -13.56 -12.39 -9.98
N PHE A 37 -12.92 -11.60 -9.13
CA PHE A 37 -11.49 -11.33 -9.23
C PHE A 37 -10.62 -12.60 -9.20
N PRO A 38 -10.83 -13.57 -8.28
CA PRO A 38 -10.05 -14.81 -8.28
C PRO A 38 -10.17 -15.63 -9.57
N HIS A 39 -11.28 -15.50 -10.29
CA HIS A 39 -11.50 -16.21 -11.55
C HIS A 39 -10.91 -15.49 -12.77
N GLN A 40 -10.63 -14.18 -12.65
CA GLN A 40 -10.05 -13.36 -13.72
C GLN A 40 -8.52 -13.40 -13.73
N VAL A 41 -7.91 -13.93 -12.66
CA VAL A 41 -6.45 -13.97 -12.48
C VAL A 41 -6.03 -15.38 -12.09
N ASN A 42 -5.30 -16.05 -12.98
CA ASN A 42 -5.01 -17.48 -12.84
C ASN A 42 -3.89 -17.82 -11.84
N ASN A 43 -3.11 -16.84 -11.36
CA ASN A 43 -1.92 -17.05 -10.54
C ASN A 43 -1.85 -16.05 -9.37
N LEU A 44 -2.88 -16.00 -8.54
CA LEU A 44 -2.91 -15.14 -7.37
C LEU A 44 -2.01 -15.68 -6.26
N THR A 45 -1.26 -14.76 -5.64
CA THR A 45 -0.36 -15.01 -4.52
C THR A 45 -0.69 -14.05 -3.39
N SER A 46 -0.23 -14.38 -2.18
CA SER A 46 -0.43 -13.50 -1.02
C SER A 46 0.34 -12.18 -1.09
N THR A 47 1.18 -12.02 -2.11
CA THR A 47 1.97 -10.81 -2.40
C THR A 47 1.25 -9.87 -3.37
N ASP A 48 0.07 -10.26 -3.84
CA ASP A 48 -0.70 -9.49 -4.79
C ASP A 48 -1.62 -8.49 -4.10
N PHE A 49 -1.81 -7.36 -4.77
CA PHE A 49 -2.67 -6.27 -4.33
C PHE A 49 -3.80 -6.08 -5.32
N LEU A 50 -5.01 -5.97 -4.80
CA LEU A 50 -6.19 -5.61 -5.58
C LEU A 50 -6.61 -4.20 -5.19
N ILE A 51 -6.40 -3.24 -6.08
CA ILE A 51 -6.81 -1.84 -5.92
C ILE A 51 -8.13 -1.65 -6.69
N ILE A 52 -9.19 -1.27 -5.99
CA ILE A 52 -10.53 -1.16 -6.57
C ILE A 52 -11.01 0.27 -6.40
N ASP A 53 -11.39 0.92 -7.50
CA ASP A 53 -12.21 2.11 -7.41
C ASP A 53 -13.56 1.75 -6.79
N ILE A 54 -13.93 2.40 -5.69
CA ILE A 54 -15.18 2.12 -4.98
C ILE A 54 -16.42 2.23 -5.89
N PHE A 55 -16.36 3.05 -6.95
CA PHE A 55 -17.46 3.21 -7.92
C PHE A 55 -17.41 2.22 -9.09
N ALA A 56 -16.35 1.41 -9.18
CA ALA A 56 -16.28 0.26 -10.09
C ALA A 56 -16.92 -0.98 -9.50
N CYS A 57 -17.06 -1.04 -8.18
CA CYS A 57 -17.70 -2.16 -7.54
C CYS A 57 -19.22 -1.98 -7.53
N HIS A 58 -19.92 -2.94 -8.12
CA HIS A 58 -21.39 -2.99 -8.11
C HIS A 58 -21.95 -3.88 -7.01
N ASP A 59 -21.08 -4.44 -6.17
CA ASP A 59 -21.49 -5.17 -4.98
C ASP A 59 -22.27 -4.21 -4.06
N SER A 60 -23.29 -4.73 -3.36
CA SER A 60 -23.90 -3.96 -2.27
C SER A 60 -22.85 -3.67 -1.20
N GLN A 61 -23.07 -2.67 -0.33
CA GLN A 61 -22.08 -2.35 0.71
C GLN A 61 -21.77 -3.56 1.61
N THR A 62 -22.77 -4.37 1.95
CA THR A 62 -22.59 -5.60 2.73
C THR A 62 -21.79 -6.63 1.96
N ASP A 63 -22.14 -6.89 0.70
CA ASP A 63 -21.44 -7.86 -0.13
C ASP A 63 -19.99 -7.45 -0.38
N LEU A 64 -19.73 -6.15 -0.62
CA LEU A 64 -18.39 -5.60 -0.78
C LEU A 64 -17.52 -5.96 0.43
N ILE A 65 -18.00 -5.66 1.64
CA ILE A 65 -17.27 -5.91 2.88
C ILE A 65 -17.00 -7.41 3.06
N ASP A 66 -18.01 -8.25 2.90
CA ASP A 66 -17.87 -9.70 3.08
C ASP A 66 -16.90 -10.32 2.06
N ASN A 67 -16.99 -9.89 0.79
CA ASN A 67 -16.11 -10.35 -0.28
C ASN A 67 -14.67 -9.90 -0.06
N LEU A 68 -14.45 -8.66 0.39
CA LEU A 68 -13.14 -8.13 0.71
C LEU A 68 -12.49 -8.89 1.89
N VAL A 69 -13.24 -9.16 2.95
CA VAL A 69 -12.79 -9.96 4.10
C VAL A 69 -12.43 -11.37 3.62
N THR A 70 -13.26 -11.95 2.74
CA THR A 70 -13.02 -13.27 2.17
C THR A 70 -11.71 -13.29 1.38
N LEU A 71 -11.47 -12.33 0.49
CA LEU A 71 -10.21 -12.23 -0.25
C LEU A 71 -8.98 -12.10 0.66
N LYS A 72 -9.07 -11.26 1.69
CA LYS A 72 -7.98 -11.04 2.65
C LYS A 72 -7.66 -12.32 3.44
N ASN A 73 -8.68 -13.02 3.92
CA ASN A 73 -8.50 -14.13 4.85
C ASN A 73 -8.24 -15.47 4.15
N TYR A 74 -8.90 -15.75 3.04
CA TYR A 74 -8.85 -17.07 2.39
C TYR A 74 -7.89 -17.12 1.20
N ASN A 75 -7.72 -16.02 0.48
CA ASN A 75 -6.90 -15.97 -0.72
C ASN A 75 -5.54 -15.29 -0.48
N GLY A 76 -5.34 -14.69 0.70
CA GLY A 76 -4.12 -13.98 1.09
C GLY A 76 -3.85 -12.70 0.30
N ILE A 77 -4.80 -12.26 -0.52
CA ILE A 77 -4.66 -11.08 -1.38
C ILE A 77 -4.85 -9.82 -0.52
N ASN A 78 -4.16 -8.74 -0.89
CA ASN A 78 -4.23 -7.47 -0.17
C ASN A 78 -5.19 -6.51 -0.89
N PRO A 79 -6.46 -6.42 -0.47
CA PRO A 79 -7.37 -5.46 -1.06
C PRO A 79 -7.06 -4.03 -0.60
N VAL A 80 -7.25 -3.07 -1.51
CA VAL A 80 -7.13 -1.64 -1.26
C VAL A 80 -8.30 -0.94 -1.96
N ILE A 81 -9.06 -0.12 -1.25
CA ILE A 81 -10.15 0.66 -1.84
C ILE A 81 -9.63 2.04 -2.22
N TYR A 82 -9.75 2.41 -3.48
CA TYR A 82 -9.47 3.73 -4.01
C TYR A 82 -10.73 4.59 -4.03
N ILE A 83 -10.64 5.80 -3.49
CA ILE A 83 -11.70 6.80 -3.50
C ILE A 83 -11.24 8.03 -4.31
N PRO A 84 -11.83 8.29 -5.49
CA PRO A 84 -11.58 9.49 -6.26
C PRO A 84 -11.91 10.77 -5.48
N LYS A 85 -11.15 11.85 -5.72
CA LYS A 85 -11.22 13.13 -4.98
C LYS A 85 -12.62 13.76 -4.87
N GLY A 86 -13.52 13.48 -5.82
CA GLY A 86 -14.88 14.02 -5.85
C GLY A 86 -15.84 13.46 -4.79
N ASN A 87 -15.56 12.26 -4.26
CA ASN A 87 -16.63 11.45 -3.64
C ASN A 87 -16.36 11.08 -2.17
N ILE A 88 -15.49 11.83 -1.49
CA ILE A 88 -15.04 11.54 -0.12
C ILE A 88 -16.18 11.67 0.91
N LYS A 89 -17.07 12.65 0.75
CA LYS A 89 -18.18 12.90 1.69
C LYS A 89 -19.20 11.76 1.67
N ASP A 90 -19.52 11.27 0.48
CA ASP A 90 -20.51 10.21 0.26
C ASP A 90 -19.99 8.82 0.68
N SER A 91 -18.67 8.67 0.79
CA SER A 91 -18.01 7.41 1.17
C SER A 91 -17.71 7.31 2.68
N SER A 92 -18.15 8.27 3.51
CA SER A 92 -17.73 8.34 4.91
C SER A 92 -18.20 7.16 5.79
N GLY A 93 -19.37 6.58 5.49
CA GLY A 93 -19.90 5.40 6.18
C GLY A 93 -19.07 4.16 5.90
N ILE A 94 -18.94 3.81 4.62
CA ILE A 94 -18.18 2.63 4.16
C ILE A 94 -16.70 2.71 4.52
N VAL A 95 -16.09 3.90 4.54
CA VAL A 95 -14.70 4.09 5.00
C VAL A 95 -14.51 3.71 6.47
N LYS A 96 -15.50 3.97 7.33
CA LYS A 96 -15.41 3.56 8.75
C LYS A 96 -15.42 2.05 8.89
N GLU A 97 -16.27 1.38 8.13
CA GLU A 97 -16.38 -0.08 8.11
C GLU A 97 -15.11 -0.73 7.57
N LEU A 98 -14.60 -0.24 6.42
CA LEU A 98 -13.33 -0.70 5.84
C LEU A 98 -12.16 -0.58 6.81
N ARG A 99 -12.08 0.52 7.58
CA ARG A 99 -11.05 0.69 8.62
C ARG A 99 -11.21 -0.29 9.78
N ALA A 100 -12.44 -0.61 10.18
CA ALA A 100 -12.69 -1.55 11.29
C ALA A 100 -12.22 -2.98 10.98
N ILE A 101 -12.25 -3.37 9.70
CA ILE A 101 -11.76 -4.67 9.20
C ILE A 101 -10.34 -4.61 8.66
N ASP A 102 -9.65 -3.49 8.88
CA ASP A 102 -8.27 -3.27 8.48
C ASP A 102 -8.03 -3.42 6.98
N ILE A 103 -8.93 -2.85 6.18
CA ILE A 103 -8.77 -2.70 4.74
C ILE A 103 -8.38 -1.26 4.44
N PRO A 104 -7.21 -1.04 3.81
CA PRO A 104 -6.73 0.29 3.53
C PRO A 104 -7.61 1.01 2.50
N VAL A 105 -7.82 2.30 2.77
CA VAL A 105 -8.50 3.22 1.89
C VAL A 105 -7.50 4.25 1.39
N LEU A 106 -7.56 4.50 0.11
CA LEU A 106 -6.55 5.25 -0.63
C LEU A 106 -7.18 6.44 -1.33
N TYR A 107 -6.54 7.59 -1.18
CA TYR A 107 -6.99 8.85 -1.75
C TYR A 107 -5.94 9.38 -2.74
N LYS A 108 -6.40 10.01 -3.83
CA LYS A 108 -5.51 10.57 -4.86
C LYS A 108 -4.48 11.58 -4.30
N ILE A 109 -4.84 12.36 -3.27
CA ILE A 109 -4.02 13.48 -2.81
C ILE A 109 -2.65 13.06 -2.24
N ASN A 110 -2.53 11.87 -1.64
CA ASN A 110 -1.31 11.38 -0.99
C ASN A 110 -1.01 9.92 -1.38
N PHE A 111 -1.42 9.52 -2.58
CA PHE A 111 -1.46 8.12 -2.98
C PHE A 111 -0.11 7.39 -2.79
N GLN A 112 1.01 7.99 -3.22
CA GLN A 112 2.32 7.34 -3.20
C GLN A 112 2.76 6.98 -1.78
N GLN A 113 2.72 7.96 -0.88
CA GLN A 113 3.10 7.77 0.52
C GLN A 113 2.20 6.75 1.22
N GLU A 114 0.89 6.78 0.94
CA GLU A 114 -0.06 5.82 1.53
C GLU A 114 0.12 4.41 0.98
N MET A 115 0.35 4.24 -0.33
CA MET A 115 0.63 2.92 -0.90
C MET A 115 1.93 2.32 -0.40
N ILE A 116 2.98 3.13 -0.23
CA ILE A 116 4.22 2.67 0.41
C ILE A 116 3.89 2.14 1.81
N LYS A 117 3.15 2.87 2.63
CA LYS A 117 2.75 2.41 3.98
C LYS A 117 1.96 1.10 3.92
N ILE A 118 1.01 0.99 2.98
CA ILE A 118 0.18 -0.20 2.79
C ILE A 118 1.05 -1.42 2.43
N VAL A 119 1.94 -1.27 1.46
CA VAL A 119 2.85 -2.32 1.01
C VAL A 119 3.78 -2.76 2.13
N TYR A 120 4.43 -1.80 2.80
CA TYR A 120 5.34 -2.10 3.92
C TYR A 120 4.61 -2.82 5.06
N ARG A 121 3.40 -2.39 5.39
CA ARG A 121 2.56 -3.04 6.40
C ARG A 121 2.19 -4.47 6.02
N ALA A 122 1.79 -4.70 4.76
CA ALA A 122 1.44 -6.03 4.27
C ALA A 122 2.61 -7.02 4.35
N TYR A 123 3.84 -6.55 4.09
CA TYR A 123 5.05 -7.37 4.17
C TYR A 123 5.73 -7.38 5.54
N ASN A 124 5.13 -6.76 6.58
CA ASN A 124 5.77 -6.54 7.89
C ASN A 124 7.17 -5.90 7.77
N MET A 125 7.38 -5.10 6.73
CA MET A 125 8.61 -4.33 6.55
C MET A 125 8.47 -3.03 7.34
N SER A 126 9.50 -2.67 8.12
CA SER A 126 9.52 -1.36 8.77
C SER A 126 9.59 -0.28 7.69
N PRO A 127 8.73 0.75 7.69
CA PRO A 127 8.82 1.83 6.72
C PRO A 127 10.23 2.42 6.77
N MET A 128 10.96 2.32 5.65
CA MET A 128 12.16 3.14 5.49
C MET A 128 11.69 4.57 5.66
N GLN A 129 12.24 5.26 6.66
CA GLN A 129 12.01 6.70 6.81
C GLN A 129 12.49 7.34 5.52
N VAL A 130 11.55 7.70 4.65
CA VAL A 130 11.82 8.56 3.50
C VAL A 130 12.21 9.89 4.12
N VAL A 131 13.51 10.10 4.25
CA VAL A 131 14.07 11.41 4.58
C VAL A 131 13.63 12.31 3.43
N GLU A 132 12.67 13.19 3.70
CA GLU A 132 12.45 14.36 2.86
C GLU A 132 13.80 15.06 2.76
N ILE A 133 14.47 14.90 1.62
CA ILE A 133 15.55 15.80 1.24
C ILE A 133 14.84 17.09 0.86
N ASP A 134 14.58 17.89 1.90
CA ASP A 134 14.06 19.23 1.76
C ASP A 134 15.03 20.00 0.86
N LYS A 135 14.53 20.46 -0.26
CA LYS A 135 15.33 21.18 -1.26
C LYS A 135 15.75 22.52 -0.67
N SER A 136 17.03 22.57 -0.32
CA SER A 136 17.94 23.69 -0.51
C SER A 136 17.45 25.07 -0.06
N GLU A 137 17.92 25.49 1.11
CA GLU A 137 18.44 26.84 1.29
C GLU A 137 19.59 26.80 2.30
N SER A 138 20.82 26.99 1.79
CA SER A 138 22.09 27.31 2.50
C SER A 138 22.41 26.53 3.78
N VAL A 139 23.58 25.92 3.91
CA VAL A 139 24.75 26.62 4.45
C VAL A 139 26.01 25.83 4.06
N THR A 140 27.03 26.63 3.81
CA THR A 140 28.40 26.38 3.38
C THR A 140 29.15 25.22 4.05
N ASN A 141 29.98 24.59 3.23
CA ASN A 141 31.14 23.75 3.54
C ASN A 141 31.79 24.00 4.91
N GLU A 142 31.87 22.96 5.73
CA GLU A 142 33.11 22.61 6.43
C GLU A 142 33.31 21.09 6.32
N GLU A 143 34.48 20.73 5.79
CA GLU A 143 34.96 19.38 5.56
C GLU A 143 35.20 18.66 6.89
N ALA A 144 34.73 17.42 7.00
CA ALA A 144 35.36 16.42 7.86
C ALA A 144 35.07 15.03 7.30
N GLU A 145 36.02 14.53 6.51
CA GLU A 145 36.22 13.11 6.27
C GLU A 145 36.06 12.33 7.58
N PHE A 146 35.24 11.27 7.62
CA PHE A 146 35.59 10.06 8.37
C PHE A 146 34.76 8.86 7.89
N VAL A 147 35.40 8.08 6.99
CA VAL A 147 35.53 6.62 7.03
C VAL A 147 34.25 5.76 6.95
N LYS A 148 34.15 5.07 5.80
CA LYS A 148 33.68 3.69 5.62
C LYS A 148 33.17 3.00 6.89
N ASN A 149 31.85 3.01 7.08
CA ASN A 149 31.10 1.96 7.79
C ASN A 149 29.62 2.07 7.40
N SER A 150 29.39 2.13 6.08
CA SER A 150 28.06 2.08 5.49
C SER A 150 27.58 0.63 5.39
N GLU A 151 27.38 -0.04 6.52
CA GLU A 151 26.55 -1.24 6.57
C GLU A 151 25.67 -1.16 7.81
N LEU A 152 24.37 -1.05 7.54
CA LEU A 152 23.26 -1.06 8.49
C LEU A 152 23.14 0.22 9.31
N GLY A 153 22.18 1.07 8.91
CA GLY A 153 21.68 2.23 9.66
C GLY A 153 20.97 1.83 10.96
N ILE A 154 21.72 1.22 11.87
CA ILE A 154 21.23 0.69 13.14
C ILE A 154 21.31 1.83 14.17
N SER A 155 20.15 2.19 14.72
CA SER A 155 20.05 3.17 15.78
C SER A 155 20.77 2.70 17.05
N LYS A 156 21.13 3.64 17.95
CA LYS A 156 21.81 3.30 19.22
C LYS A 156 21.03 2.29 20.07
N LYS A 157 19.69 2.32 20.01
CA LYS A 157 18.83 1.37 20.74
C LYS A 157 18.91 -0.04 20.14
N GLU A 158 18.93 -0.14 18.82
CA GLU A 158 19.05 -1.42 18.12
C GLU A 158 20.45 -2.03 18.30
N LYS A 159 21.53 -1.23 18.35
CA LYS A 159 22.88 -1.74 18.68
C LYS A 159 22.94 -2.36 20.08
N VAL A 160 22.26 -1.76 21.06
CA VAL A 160 22.19 -2.30 22.43
C VAL A 160 21.39 -3.61 22.46
N LEU A 161 20.33 -3.72 21.66
CA LEU A 161 19.53 -4.93 21.57
C LEU A 161 20.30 -6.07 20.92
N ILE A 162 20.98 -5.80 19.80
CA ILE A 162 21.84 -6.78 19.11
C ILE A 162 22.96 -7.26 20.04
N LYS A 163 23.60 -6.36 20.78
CA LYS A 163 24.63 -6.74 21.75
C LYS A 163 24.10 -7.68 22.83
N LYS A 164 22.91 -7.40 23.39
CA LYS A 164 22.26 -8.28 24.37
C LYS A 164 21.90 -9.65 23.79
N ILE A 165 21.47 -9.70 22.54
CA ILE A 165 21.15 -10.96 21.85
C ILE A 165 22.43 -11.77 21.62
N MET A 166 23.52 -11.12 21.21
CA MET A 166 24.83 -11.78 21.06
C MET A 166 25.35 -12.34 22.39
N GLU A 167 25.22 -11.60 23.49
CA GLU A 167 25.58 -12.07 24.84
C GLU A 167 24.74 -13.27 25.33
N ILE A 168 23.53 -13.47 24.81
CA ILE A 168 22.67 -14.62 25.12
C ILE A 168 23.00 -15.83 24.23
N LEU A 169 23.43 -15.57 23.00
CA LEU A 169 23.74 -16.60 22.00
C LEU A 169 25.19 -17.13 22.11
N GLU A 170 26.07 -16.44 22.83
CA GLU A 170 27.35 -16.99 23.26
C GLU A 170 27.15 -17.99 24.43
N VAL A 171 27.02 -19.28 24.06
CA VAL A 171 27.35 -20.43 24.92
C VAL A 171 28.80 -20.83 24.65
#